data_AF-A2DTS7-F1
#
_entry.id   AF-A2DTS7-F1
#
_cell.length_a   1.000
_cell.length_b   1.000
_cell.length_c   1.000
_cell.angle_alpha   90.00
_cell.angle_beta   90.00
_cell.angle_gamma   90.00
#
_symmetry.space_group_name_H-M   'P 1'
#
loop_
_entity.id
_entity.type
_entity.pdbx_description
1 polymer ?
#
loop_
_entity_poly.entity_id
_entity_poly.type
_entity_poly.pdbx_seq_one_letter_code
_entity_poly.pdbx_strand_id
1 'polypeptide(L)'
;MDGPEFTSMDLQMLLKEPTRLENSIAALQSQFDESMARNYDFFIKTCIDASTITDDLESCTKNIGDLSSDLAKANNLCKDLCLLANSTRESMAKISSAFLKQSEISDILIAPQLMRTCRISNLYDEALQVYNILEQFTRQHPNTTSLKSTLEEANNVKNEVTQSLLNTFSGDLKLEDAISNVNLLRTAKVHSEAEIRLAFINGRRMALHQKIKHISKEDPNKYMQELTNNFRSALYEISTTYKAILASEDAEDDMTLHLVIQKECEKYCKALKRSLEKVTKVDDAKEMVLNAFTFASSFGRLGFDFSPLIENCFYSSKWAE
;
A
#
# COMPACT_ATOMS: atom_id res chain seq x y z
N MET A 1 58.94 -62.12 35.99
CA MET A 1 60.23 -61.86 35.30
C MET A 1 61.29 -61.81 36.37
N ASP A 2 61.77 -62.98 36.78
CA ASP A 2 63.00 -63.12 37.55
C ASP A 2 64.16 -63.11 36.55
N GLY A 3 65.11 -62.21 36.73
CA GLY A 3 66.29 -62.09 35.87
C GLY A 3 67.24 -63.27 36.09
N PRO A 4 67.90 -63.79 35.04
CA PRO A 4 68.77 -64.93 35.18
C PRO A 4 70.09 -64.54 35.85
N GLU A 5 70.38 -65.18 36.99
CA GLU A 5 71.63 -65.08 37.75
C GLU A 5 72.80 -65.74 36.97
N PHE A 6 73.38 -65.01 36.00
CA PHE A 6 74.52 -65.49 35.21
C PHE A 6 75.89 -65.27 35.88
N THR A 7 75.96 -64.69 37.07
CA THR A 7 77.22 -64.33 37.73
C THR A 7 77.70 -65.32 38.79
N SER A 8 77.00 -66.44 39.04
CA SER A 8 77.32 -67.40 40.11
C SER A 8 77.67 -68.83 39.64
N MET A 9 77.72 -69.10 38.34
CA MET A 9 77.98 -70.45 37.81
C MET A 9 79.42 -70.65 37.33
N ASP A 10 80.02 -71.75 37.79
CA ASP A 10 81.35 -72.22 37.42
C ASP A 10 81.48 -72.45 35.91
N LEU A 11 82.62 -72.07 35.31
CA LEU A 11 82.84 -71.99 33.85
C LEU A 11 82.55 -73.32 33.12
N GLN A 12 82.62 -74.44 33.85
CA GLN A 12 82.27 -75.77 33.37
C GLN A 12 80.76 -76.02 33.17
N MET A 13 79.89 -75.32 33.91
CA MET A 13 78.44 -75.38 33.70
C MET A 13 78.03 -74.55 32.49
N LEU A 14 78.66 -73.39 32.26
CA LEU A 14 78.37 -72.54 31.10
C LEU A 14 78.79 -73.20 29.77
N LEU A 15 79.86 -74.00 29.79
CA LEU A 15 80.28 -74.80 28.63
C LEU A 15 79.34 -75.99 28.33
N LYS A 16 78.55 -76.45 29.31
CA LYS A 16 77.56 -77.52 29.16
C LYS A 16 76.13 -77.02 28.95
N GLU A 17 75.85 -75.76 29.27
CA GLU A 17 74.58 -75.06 29.04
C GLU A 17 74.10 -75.11 27.59
N PRO A 18 74.91 -74.78 26.56
CA PRO A 18 74.46 -74.85 25.16
C PRO A 18 74.12 -76.29 24.75
N THR A 19 74.92 -77.27 25.17
CA THR A 19 74.59 -78.69 24.93
C THR A 19 73.35 -79.14 25.71
N ARG A 20 73.06 -78.57 26.89
CA ARG A 20 71.85 -78.86 27.65
C ARG A 20 70.61 -78.24 27.02
N LEU A 21 70.72 -77.01 26.52
CA LEU A 21 69.66 -76.33 25.79
C LEU A 21 69.39 -77.00 24.45
N GLU A 22 70.41 -77.38 23.69
CA GLU A 22 70.25 -78.17 22.47
C GLU A 22 69.59 -79.53 22.76
N ASN A 23 70.01 -80.23 23.81
CA ASN A 23 69.37 -81.48 24.22
C ASN A 23 67.93 -81.25 24.72
N SER A 24 67.63 -80.13 25.38
CA SER A 24 66.28 -79.79 25.83
C SER A 24 65.37 -79.37 24.66
N ILE A 25 65.90 -78.64 23.69
CA ILE A 25 65.19 -78.26 22.47
C ILE A 25 64.96 -79.51 21.62
N ALA A 26 65.95 -80.40 21.47
CA ALA A 26 65.81 -81.67 20.78
C ALA A 26 64.83 -82.61 21.52
N ALA A 27 64.83 -82.64 22.85
CA ALA A 27 63.86 -83.41 23.64
C ALA A 27 62.44 -82.84 23.52
N LEU A 28 62.29 -81.51 23.55
CA LEU A 28 61.00 -80.85 23.33
C LEU A 28 60.52 -81.00 21.90
N GLN A 29 61.41 -80.95 20.91
CA GLN A 29 61.10 -81.22 19.51
C GLN A 29 60.69 -82.68 19.32
N SER A 30 61.40 -83.64 19.92
CA SER A 30 61.01 -85.05 19.86
C SER A 30 59.69 -85.32 20.57
N GLN A 31 59.41 -84.67 21.72
CA GLN A 31 58.10 -84.75 22.38
C GLN A 31 57.00 -84.06 21.57
N PHE A 32 57.33 -82.94 20.91
CA PHE A 32 56.43 -82.23 20.02
C PHE A 32 56.12 -83.07 18.78
N ASP A 33 57.11 -83.73 18.18
CA ASP A 33 56.98 -84.60 17.02
C ASP A 33 56.21 -85.88 17.38
N GLU A 34 56.44 -86.48 18.55
CA GLU A 34 55.68 -87.64 19.03
C GLU A 34 54.22 -87.27 19.37
N SER A 35 54.01 -86.07 19.93
CA SER A 35 52.68 -85.52 20.21
C SER A 35 51.94 -85.09 18.93
N MET A 36 52.66 -84.50 17.97
CA MET A 36 52.17 -84.19 16.62
C MET A 36 51.81 -85.47 15.88
N ALA A 37 52.65 -86.49 15.86
CA ALA A 37 52.36 -87.76 15.19
C ALA A 37 51.14 -88.48 15.77
N ARG A 38 50.87 -88.34 17.08
CA ARG A 38 49.70 -88.94 17.75
C ARG A 38 48.42 -88.13 17.59
N ASN A 39 48.50 -86.80 17.49
CA ASN A 39 47.34 -85.90 17.51
C ASN A 39 47.32 -84.91 16.34
N TYR A 40 47.96 -85.23 15.22
CA TYR A 40 48.09 -84.36 14.03
C TYR A 40 46.73 -83.87 13.53
N ASP A 41 45.73 -84.75 13.53
CA ASP A 41 44.36 -84.44 13.13
C ASP A 41 43.70 -83.40 14.05
N PHE A 42 43.96 -83.47 15.36
CA PHE A 42 43.45 -82.48 16.32
C PHE A 42 44.16 -81.14 16.16
N PHE A 43 45.46 -81.14 15.86
CA PHE A 43 46.21 -79.90 15.66
C PHE A 43 45.81 -79.20 14.36
N ILE A 44 45.68 -79.94 13.26
CA ILE A 44 45.13 -79.42 12.00
C ILE A 44 43.72 -78.89 12.23
N LYS A 45 42.85 -79.65 12.90
CA LYS A 45 41.48 -79.22 13.16
C LYS A 45 41.43 -77.97 14.03
N THR A 46 42.27 -77.88 15.05
CA THR A 46 42.39 -76.68 15.89
C THR A 46 42.90 -75.48 15.11
N CYS A 47 43.85 -75.66 14.18
CA CYS A 47 44.30 -74.58 13.30
C CYS A 47 43.24 -74.15 12.29
N ILE A 48 42.48 -75.08 11.71
CA ILE A 48 41.36 -74.79 10.80
C ILE A 48 40.23 -74.09 11.56
N ASP A 49 39.87 -74.59 12.74
CA ASP A 49 38.84 -74.00 13.60
C ASP A 49 39.26 -72.60 14.06
N ALA A 50 40.54 -72.41 14.44
CA ALA A 50 41.07 -71.09 14.79
C ALA A 50 41.07 -70.12 13.61
N SER A 51 41.43 -70.58 12.40
CA SER A 51 41.37 -69.77 11.17
C SER A 51 39.93 -69.38 10.84
N THR A 52 38.99 -70.33 10.94
CA THR A 52 37.57 -70.10 10.68
C THR A 52 37.00 -69.11 11.69
N ILE A 53 37.37 -69.22 12.96
CA ILE A 53 36.98 -68.27 14.00
C ILE A 53 37.56 -66.87 13.74
N THR A 54 38.81 -66.76 13.28
CA THR A 54 39.38 -65.46 12.90
C THR A 54 38.69 -64.85 11.69
N ASP A 55 38.35 -65.65 10.68
CA ASP A 55 37.62 -65.20 9.48
C ASP A 55 36.20 -64.76 9.85
N ASP A 56 35.52 -65.52 10.72
CA ASP A 56 34.19 -65.19 11.24
C ASP A 56 34.22 -63.90 12.08
N LEU A 57 35.26 -63.71 12.91
CA LEU A 57 35.46 -62.48 13.68
C LEU A 57 35.74 -61.27 12.78
N GLU A 58 36.52 -61.45 11.71
CA GLU A 58 36.79 -60.39 10.74
C GLU A 58 35.51 -60.02 9.97
N SER A 59 34.72 -61.01 9.55
CA SER A 59 33.40 -60.81 8.96
C SER A 59 32.43 -60.10 9.92
N CYS A 60 32.42 -60.50 11.19
CA CYS A 60 31.60 -59.86 12.22
C CYS A 60 32.02 -58.40 12.44
N THR A 61 33.32 -58.13 12.47
CA THR A 61 33.88 -56.78 12.59
C THR A 61 33.46 -55.89 11.42
N LYS A 62 33.49 -56.43 10.20
CA LYS A 62 33.00 -55.73 9.00
C LYS A 62 31.51 -55.43 9.08
N ASN A 63 30.69 -56.41 9.44
CA ASN A 63 29.24 -56.22 9.60
C ASN A 63 28.90 -55.19 10.68
N ILE A 64 29.66 -55.14 11.78
CA ILE A 64 29.52 -54.11 12.82
C ILE A 64 29.90 -52.73 12.29
N GLY A 65 30.95 -52.64 11.46
CA GLY A 65 31.34 -51.41 10.77
C GLY A 65 30.25 -50.89 9.82
N ASP A 66 29.70 -51.78 8.99
CA ASP A 66 28.62 -51.46 8.06
C ASP A 66 27.35 -51.03 8.82
N LEU A 67 26.97 -51.76 9.88
CA LEU A 67 25.85 -51.41 10.75
C LEU A 67 26.04 -50.06 11.45
N SER A 68 27.26 -49.76 11.90
CA SER A 68 27.59 -48.47 12.52
C SER A 68 27.43 -47.32 11.52
N SER A 69 27.92 -47.51 10.29
CA SER A 69 27.73 -46.55 9.19
C SER A 69 26.25 -46.34 8.87
N ASP A 70 25.48 -47.41 8.75
CA ASP A 70 24.06 -47.32 8.41
C ASP A 70 23.22 -46.72 9.55
N LEU A 71 23.59 -46.98 10.82
CA LEU A 71 23.00 -46.31 11.96
C LEU A 71 23.29 -44.80 11.95
N ALA A 72 24.50 -44.40 11.57
CA ALA A 72 24.86 -42.98 11.44
C ALA A 72 24.05 -42.30 10.30
N LYS A 73 23.89 -42.97 9.15
CA LYS A 73 23.04 -42.49 8.05
C LYS A 73 21.58 -42.36 8.48
N ALA A 74 21.03 -43.36 9.17
CA ALA A 74 19.67 -43.34 9.68
C ALA A 74 19.47 -42.19 10.69
N ASN A 75 20.43 -41.94 11.57
CA ASN A 75 20.37 -40.83 12.51
C ASN A 75 20.37 -39.47 11.79
N ASN A 76 21.18 -39.30 10.74
CA ASN A 76 21.17 -38.07 9.94
C ASN A 76 19.84 -37.89 9.21
N LEU A 77 19.28 -38.94 8.60
CA LEU A 77 17.95 -38.90 7.98
C LEU A 77 16.86 -38.53 9.00
N CYS A 78 16.91 -39.06 10.23
CA CYS A 78 15.97 -38.68 11.28
C CYS A 78 16.10 -37.20 11.67
N LYS A 79 17.32 -36.64 11.72
CA LYS A 79 17.53 -35.21 11.96
C LYS A 79 16.94 -34.36 10.84
N ASP A 80 17.19 -34.73 9.59
CA ASP A 80 16.65 -34.02 8.42
C ASP A 80 15.12 -34.09 8.40
N LEU A 81 14.55 -35.25 8.72
CA LEU A 81 13.11 -35.44 8.86
C LEU A 81 12.52 -34.58 9.98
N CYS A 82 13.21 -34.46 11.13
CA CYS A 82 12.79 -33.56 12.21
C CYS A 82 12.81 -32.09 11.76
N LEU A 83 13.83 -31.66 11.01
CA LEU A 83 13.90 -30.30 10.46
C LEU A 83 12.77 -30.03 9.46
N LEU A 84 12.55 -30.96 8.53
CA LEU A 84 11.45 -30.88 7.56
C LEU A 84 10.09 -30.87 8.25
N ALA A 85 9.86 -31.74 9.22
CA ALA A 85 8.61 -31.81 9.99
C ALA A 85 8.35 -30.51 10.75
N ASN A 86 9.39 -29.91 11.36
CA ASN A 86 9.25 -28.61 12.03
C ASN A 86 8.92 -27.48 11.05
N SER A 87 9.61 -27.39 9.91
CA SER A 87 9.31 -26.38 8.88
C SER A 87 7.89 -26.54 8.31
N THR A 88 7.45 -27.79 8.12
CA THR A 88 6.10 -28.12 7.66
C THR A 88 5.06 -27.75 8.70
N ARG A 89 5.32 -28.04 9.98
CA ARG A 89 4.44 -27.67 11.10
C ARG A 89 4.29 -26.16 11.20
N GLU A 90 5.38 -25.40 11.06
CA GLU A 90 5.32 -23.94 11.04
C GLU A 90 4.55 -23.40 9.85
N SER A 91 4.75 -23.97 8.65
CA SER A 91 4.00 -23.62 7.45
C SER A 91 2.51 -23.93 7.61
N MET A 92 2.16 -25.12 8.09
CA MET A 92 0.78 -25.53 8.38
C MET A 92 0.13 -24.64 9.44
N ALA A 93 0.85 -24.26 10.50
CA ALA A 93 0.35 -23.34 11.51
C ALA A 93 0.02 -21.96 10.91
N LYS A 94 0.90 -21.44 10.04
CA LYS A 94 0.65 -20.19 9.30
C LYS A 94 -0.58 -20.32 8.40
N ILE A 95 -0.68 -21.39 7.61
CA ILE A 95 -1.81 -21.63 6.70
C ILE A 95 -3.12 -21.78 7.49
N SER A 96 -3.12 -22.55 8.58
CA SER A 96 -4.29 -22.72 9.44
C SER A 96 -4.72 -21.38 10.05
N SER A 97 -3.78 -20.56 10.54
CA SER A 97 -4.09 -19.23 11.06
C SER A 97 -4.64 -18.28 9.98
N ALA A 98 -4.14 -18.37 8.74
CA ALA A 98 -4.65 -17.60 7.61
C ALA A 98 -6.06 -18.02 7.23
N PHE A 99 -6.36 -19.32 7.28
CA PHE A 99 -7.70 -19.85 6.99
C PHE A 99 -8.73 -19.41 8.03
N LEU A 100 -8.36 -19.42 9.32
CA LEU A 100 -9.24 -18.92 10.39
C LEU A 100 -9.61 -17.45 10.23
N LYS A 101 -8.68 -16.63 9.71
CA LYS A 101 -8.88 -15.17 9.50
C LYS A 101 -9.26 -14.83 8.06
N GLN A 102 -9.60 -15.82 7.23
CA GLN A 102 -9.84 -15.61 5.81
C GLN A 102 -10.98 -14.61 5.54
N SER A 103 -12.04 -14.64 6.37
CA SER A 103 -13.16 -13.68 6.24
C SER A 103 -12.69 -12.25 6.48
N GLU A 104 -11.97 -12.00 7.57
CA GLU A 104 -11.48 -10.66 7.92
C GLU A 104 -10.52 -10.11 6.86
N ILE A 105 -9.67 -10.97 6.30
CA ILE A 105 -8.76 -10.60 5.20
C ILE A 105 -9.56 -10.28 3.94
N SER A 106 -10.59 -11.07 3.64
CA SER A 106 -11.47 -10.83 2.50
C SER A 106 -12.21 -9.51 2.63
N ASP A 107 -12.71 -9.15 3.81
CA ASP A 107 -13.42 -7.89 4.06
C ASP A 107 -12.52 -6.68 3.78
N ILE A 108 -11.25 -6.74 4.18
CA ILE A 108 -10.25 -5.71 3.88
C ILE A 108 -9.99 -5.61 2.38
N LEU A 109 -9.91 -6.74 1.68
CA LEU A 109 -9.70 -6.78 0.22
C LEU A 109 -10.93 -6.27 -0.57
N ILE A 110 -12.13 -6.38 0.00
CA ILE A 110 -13.39 -5.90 -0.59
C ILE A 110 -13.60 -4.40 -0.32
N ALA A 111 -12.84 -3.78 0.59
CA ALA A 111 -12.99 -2.37 0.96
C ALA A 111 -13.07 -1.38 -0.24
N PRO A 112 -12.24 -1.49 -1.31
CA PRO A 112 -12.39 -0.61 -2.48
C PRO A 112 -13.74 -0.78 -3.20
N GLN A 113 -14.27 -2.00 -3.26
CA GLN A 113 -15.60 -2.25 -3.84
C GLN A 113 -16.70 -1.63 -2.98
N LEU A 114 -16.59 -1.75 -1.65
CA LEU A 114 -17.51 -1.08 -0.72
C LEU A 114 -17.47 0.44 -0.91
N MET A 115 -16.28 1.03 -1.01
CA MET A 115 -16.12 2.47 -1.29
C MET A 115 -16.80 2.88 -2.61
N ARG A 116 -16.71 2.07 -3.67
CA ARG A 116 -17.40 2.34 -4.94
C ARG A 116 -18.92 2.31 -4.78
N THR A 117 -19.45 1.39 -4.00
CA THR A 117 -20.88 1.31 -3.69
C THR A 117 -21.33 2.54 -2.90
N CYS A 118 -20.58 2.94 -1.86
CA CYS A 118 -20.85 4.16 -1.09
C CYS A 118 -20.86 5.40 -1.98
N ARG A 119 -19.92 5.52 -2.93
CA ARG A 119 -19.90 6.60 -3.92
C ARG A 119 -21.18 6.64 -4.77
N ILE A 120 -21.66 5.49 -5.26
CA ILE A 120 -22.89 5.41 -6.07
C ILE A 120 -24.11 5.84 -5.25
N SER A 121 -24.12 5.54 -3.94
CA SER A 121 -25.17 5.95 -3.01
C SER A 121 -25.04 7.39 -2.48
N ASN A 122 -24.05 8.17 -2.94
CA ASN A 122 -23.72 9.51 -2.43
C ASN A 122 -23.32 9.57 -0.94
N LEU A 123 -22.86 8.45 -0.38
CA LEU A 123 -22.33 8.31 0.98
C LEU A 123 -20.81 8.56 0.96
N TYR A 124 -20.43 9.82 0.70
CA TYR A 124 -19.03 10.19 0.49
C TYR A 124 -18.21 10.18 1.79
N ASP A 125 -18.82 10.51 2.93
CA ASP A 125 -18.14 10.52 4.22
C ASP A 125 -17.72 9.09 4.61
N GLU A 126 -18.64 8.14 4.52
CA GLU A 126 -18.40 6.73 4.79
C GLU A 126 -17.31 6.16 3.87
N ALA A 127 -17.33 6.53 2.59
CA ALA A 127 -16.29 6.12 1.63
C ALA A 127 -14.90 6.61 2.04
N LEU A 128 -14.79 7.87 2.48
CA LEU A 128 -13.51 8.45 2.95
C LEU A 128 -13.07 7.87 4.30
N GLN A 129 -14.00 7.54 5.19
CA GLN A 129 -13.70 6.86 6.45
C GLN A 129 -13.11 5.46 6.20
N VAL A 130 -13.71 4.67 5.30
CA VAL A 130 -13.18 3.35 4.91
C VAL A 130 -11.77 3.49 4.34
N TYR A 131 -11.51 4.49 3.50
CA TYR A 131 -10.17 4.78 2.99
C TYR A 131 -9.18 5.06 4.13
N ASN A 132 -9.52 5.93 5.08
CA ASN A 132 -8.62 6.30 6.17
C ASN A 132 -8.25 5.09 7.04
N ILE A 133 -9.21 4.21 7.30
CA ILE A 133 -8.99 2.95 8.04
C ILE A 133 -8.03 2.04 7.24
N LEU A 134 -8.26 1.88 5.93
CA LEU A 134 -7.40 1.08 5.07
C LEU A 134 -5.97 1.66 4.98
N GLU A 135 -5.83 2.98 4.89
CA GLU A 135 -4.53 3.66 4.89
C GLU A 135 -3.79 3.42 6.21
N GLN A 136 -4.46 3.59 7.35
CA GLN A 136 -3.89 3.33 8.68
C GLN A 136 -3.44 1.87 8.81
N PHE A 137 -4.27 0.92 8.36
CA PHE A 137 -3.95 -0.50 8.39
C PHE A 137 -2.76 -0.85 7.48
N THR A 138 -2.66 -0.21 6.31
CA THR A 138 -1.52 -0.37 5.40
C THR A 138 -0.21 0.11 6.01
N ARG A 139 -0.25 1.23 6.75
CA ARG A 139 0.93 1.75 7.45
C ARG A 139 1.41 0.81 8.56
N GLN A 140 0.52 0.07 9.20
CA GLN A 140 0.88 -0.93 10.21
C GLN A 140 1.53 -2.19 9.59
N HIS A 141 1.21 -2.51 8.34
CA HIS A 141 1.67 -3.73 7.65
C HIS A 141 2.32 -3.44 6.27
N PRO A 142 3.49 -2.78 6.21
CA PRO A 142 4.09 -2.32 4.96
C PRO A 142 4.68 -3.42 4.05
N ASN A 143 4.83 -4.65 4.56
CA ASN A 143 5.48 -5.75 3.83
C ASN A 143 4.52 -6.55 2.93
N THR A 144 3.22 -6.28 2.97
CA THR A 144 2.21 -7.05 2.23
C THR A 144 1.90 -6.41 0.88
N THR A 145 2.35 -7.02 -0.22
CA THR A 145 2.14 -6.49 -1.59
C THR A 145 0.67 -6.40 -1.99
N SER A 146 -0.14 -7.41 -1.67
CA SER A 146 -1.58 -7.41 -1.99
C SER A 146 -2.30 -6.21 -1.38
N LEU A 147 -1.90 -5.83 -0.17
CA LEU A 147 -2.49 -4.74 0.58
C LEU A 147 -2.13 -3.37 -0.01
N LYS A 148 -0.91 -3.22 -0.54
CA LYS A 148 -0.53 -2.04 -1.33
C LYS A 148 -1.37 -1.90 -2.59
N SER A 149 -1.62 -3.00 -3.29
CA SER A 149 -2.48 -2.99 -4.48
C SER A 149 -3.92 -2.58 -4.13
N THR A 150 -4.46 -3.09 -3.02
CA THR A 150 -5.79 -2.69 -2.52
C THR A 150 -5.84 -1.21 -2.14
N LEU A 151 -4.78 -0.68 -1.50
CA LEU A 151 -4.68 0.74 -1.19
C LEU A 151 -4.61 1.62 -2.45
N GLU A 152 -3.89 1.18 -3.48
CA GLU A 152 -3.85 1.85 -4.78
C GLU A 152 -5.23 1.90 -5.44
N GLU A 153 -5.97 0.80 -5.41
CA GLU A 153 -7.34 0.76 -5.89
C GLU A 153 -8.26 1.70 -5.08
N ALA A 154 -8.14 1.71 -3.76
CA ALA A 154 -8.88 2.63 -2.89
C ALA A 154 -8.51 4.10 -3.14
N ASN A 155 -7.24 4.40 -3.44
CA ASN A 155 -6.80 5.74 -3.87
C ASN A 155 -7.50 6.19 -5.15
N ASN A 156 -7.65 5.29 -6.12
CA ASN A 156 -8.39 5.61 -7.35
C ASN A 156 -9.85 5.94 -7.05
N VAL A 157 -10.51 5.15 -6.19
CA VAL A 157 -11.89 5.43 -5.78
C VAL A 157 -12.01 6.75 -5.00
N LYS A 158 -11.04 7.06 -4.13
CA LYS A 158 -10.96 8.35 -3.43
C LYS A 158 -10.86 9.51 -4.42
N ASN A 159 -10.01 9.40 -5.45
CA ASN A 159 -9.91 10.42 -6.50
C ASN A 159 -11.23 10.57 -7.28
N GLU A 160 -11.93 9.46 -7.54
CA GLU A 160 -13.24 9.52 -8.17
C GLU A 160 -14.30 10.20 -7.28
N VAL A 161 -14.29 9.93 -5.97
CA VAL A 161 -15.16 10.61 -4.99
C VAL A 161 -14.89 12.12 -4.97
N THR A 162 -13.61 12.54 -4.96
CA THR A 162 -13.28 13.96 -4.99
C THR A 162 -13.74 14.63 -6.29
N GLN A 163 -13.60 13.95 -7.44
CA GLN A 163 -14.12 14.47 -8.71
C GLN A 163 -15.66 14.60 -8.69
N SER A 164 -16.37 13.63 -8.12
CA SER A 164 -17.83 13.73 -7.93
C SER A 164 -18.20 14.94 -7.06
N LEU A 165 -17.52 15.15 -5.93
CA LEU A 165 -17.74 16.31 -5.05
C LEU A 165 -17.50 17.64 -5.77
N LEU A 166 -16.43 17.73 -6.59
CA LEU A 166 -16.14 18.93 -7.39
C LEU A 166 -17.23 19.20 -8.43
N ASN A 167 -17.77 18.16 -9.07
CA ASN A 167 -18.83 18.32 -10.06
C ASN A 167 -20.12 18.86 -9.45
N THR A 168 -20.40 18.54 -8.18
CA THR A 168 -21.56 19.06 -7.45
C THR A 168 -21.55 20.60 -7.34
N PHE A 169 -20.38 21.25 -7.37
CA PHE A 169 -20.30 22.72 -7.37
C PHE A 169 -20.90 23.37 -8.61
N SER A 170 -20.99 22.65 -9.73
CA SER A 170 -21.60 23.14 -10.97
C SER A 170 -23.13 23.02 -10.98
N GLY A 171 -23.72 22.30 -10.02
CA GLY A 171 -25.16 22.12 -9.89
C GLY A 171 -25.84 23.15 -8.98
N ASP A 172 -27.13 22.92 -8.73
CA ASP A 172 -27.84 23.64 -7.67
C ASP A 172 -27.38 23.10 -6.32
N LEU A 173 -26.74 23.97 -5.53
CA LEU A 173 -26.07 23.61 -4.30
C LEU A 173 -26.56 24.53 -3.19
N LYS A 174 -27.08 23.96 -2.11
CA LYS A 174 -27.44 24.72 -0.91
C LYS A 174 -26.17 25.04 -0.11
N LEU A 175 -26.23 26.08 0.70
CA LEU A 175 -25.10 26.49 1.54
C LEU A 175 -24.62 25.36 2.48
N GLU A 176 -25.55 24.63 3.10
CA GLU A 176 -25.25 23.50 3.99
C GLU A 176 -24.49 22.38 3.26
N ASP A 177 -24.94 22.03 2.05
CA ASP A 177 -24.29 21.03 1.21
C ASP A 177 -22.91 21.51 0.74
N ALA A 178 -22.75 22.81 0.46
CA ALA A 178 -21.46 23.40 0.10
C ALA A 178 -20.44 23.28 1.23
N ILE A 179 -20.85 23.56 2.47
CA ILE A 179 -20.00 23.42 3.66
C ILE A 179 -19.58 21.97 3.83
N SER A 180 -20.55 21.04 3.77
CA SER A 180 -20.30 19.61 3.89
C SER A 180 -19.31 19.11 2.83
N ASN A 181 -19.55 19.44 1.55
CA ASN A 181 -18.70 19.03 0.44
C ASN A 181 -17.27 19.59 0.56
N VAL A 182 -17.10 20.85 0.96
CA VAL A 182 -15.78 21.44 1.17
C VAL A 182 -15.06 20.76 2.32
N ASN A 183 -15.74 20.47 3.43
CA ASN A 183 -15.15 19.75 4.55
C ASN A 183 -14.73 18.32 4.15
N LEU A 184 -15.53 17.61 3.37
CA LEU A 184 -15.17 16.29 2.83
C LEU A 184 -13.95 16.37 1.89
N LEU A 185 -13.86 17.39 1.04
CA LEU A 185 -12.69 17.63 0.18
C LEU A 185 -11.41 17.90 1.01
N ARG A 186 -11.53 18.68 2.10
CA ARG A 186 -10.43 18.91 3.05
C ARG A 186 -10.01 17.62 3.75
N THR A 187 -10.97 16.78 4.17
CA THR A 187 -10.69 15.48 4.79
C THR A 187 -10.02 14.52 3.80
N ALA A 188 -10.38 14.55 2.53
CA ALA A 188 -9.78 13.73 1.50
C ALA A 188 -8.30 14.10 1.22
N LYS A 189 -7.88 15.36 1.46
CA LYS A 189 -6.51 15.84 1.26
C LYS A 189 -5.93 15.55 -0.15
N VAL A 190 -6.78 15.52 -1.17
CA VAL A 190 -6.35 15.35 -2.57
C VAL A 190 -5.98 16.70 -3.18
N HIS A 191 -6.68 17.76 -2.80
CA HIS A 191 -6.52 19.11 -3.31
C HIS A 191 -6.04 20.06 -2.20
N SER A 192 -5.22 21.02 -2.58
CA SER A 192 -4.87 22.16 -1.74
C SER A 192 -6.06 23.08 -1.53
N GLU A 193 -6.03 23.90 -0.47
CA GLU A 193 -7.11 24.88 -0.20
C GLU A 193 -7.30 25.84 -1.39
N ALA A 194 -6.21 26.28 -2.03
CA ALA A 194 -6.26 27.12 -3.22
C ALA A 194 -6.97 26.43 -4.41
N GLU A 195 -6.73 25.13 -4.63
CA GLU A 195 -7.40 24.36 -5.67
C GLU A 195 -8.89 24.18 -5.37
N ILE A 196 -9.27 23.91 -4.11
CA ILE A 196 -10.67 23.81 -3.68
C ILE A 196 -11.40 25.14 -3.94
N ARG A 197 -10.78 26.27 -3.61
CA ARG A 197 -11.32 27.61 -3.88
C ARG A 197 -11.54 27.85 -5.37
N LEU A 198 -10.54 27.55 -6.19
CA LEU A 198 -10.63 27.70 -7.64
C LEU A 198 -11.73 26.80 -8.23
N ALA A 199 -11.82 25.55 -7.77
CA ALA A 199 -12.84 24.62 -8.23
C ALA A 199 -14.25 25.04 -7.82
N PHE A 200 -14.43 25.53 -6.59
CA PHE A 200 -15.69 26.11 -6.12
C PHE A 200 -16.11 27.29 -7.00
N ILE A 201 -15.23 28.28 -7.17
CA ILE A 201 -15.52 29.47 -7.97
C ILE A 201 -15.85 29.08 -9.41
N ASN A 202 -15.05 28.22 -10.04
CA ASN A 202 -15.28 27.79 -11.42
C ASN A 202 -16.58 26.99 -11.58
N GLY A 203 -16.91 26.10 -10.65
CA GLY A 203 -18.18 25.38 -10.65
C GLY A 203 -19.38 26.32 -10.61
N ARG A 204 -19.38 27.28 -9.67
CA ARG A 204 -20.47 28.26 -9.58
C ARG A 204 -20.57 29.17 -10.80
N ARG A 205 -19.44 29.53 -11.43
CA ARG A 205 -19.45 30.26 -12.71
C ARG A 205 -20.04 29.43 -13.84
N MET A 206 -19.74 28.14 -13.90
CA MET A 206 -20.33 27.24 -14.90
C MET A 206 -21.85 27.17 -14.72
N ALA A 207 -22.34 27.07 -13.48
CA ALA A 207 -23.76 27.12 -13.16
C ALA A 207 -24.42 28.44 -13.64
N LEU A 208 -23.77 29.58 -13.39
CA LEU A 208 -24.23 30.89 -13.88
C LEU A 208 -24.27 30.93 -15.42
N HIS A 209 -23.21 30.49 -16.11
CA HIS A 209 -23.18 30.48 -17.57
C HIS A 209 -24.19 29.52 -18.19
N GLN A 210 -24.51 28.40 -17.52
CA GLN A 210 -25.61 27.54 -17.92
C GLN A 210 -26.95 28.27 -17.83
N LYS A 211 -27.24 28.95 -16.70
CA LYS A 211 -28.47 29.76 -16.54
C LYS A 211 -28.59 30.85 -17.61
N ILE A 212 -27.49 31.52 -17.94
CA ILE A 212 -27.45 32.58 -18.96
C ILE A 212 -27.71 32.06 -20.38
N LYS A 213 -27.26 30.84 -20.72
CA LYS A 213 -27.46 30.26 -22.06
C LYS A 213 -28.93 30.04 -22.39
N HIS A 214 -29.79 29.86 -21.39
CA HIS A 214 -31.22 29.60 -21.57
C HIS A 214 -32.08 30.88 -21.65
N ILE A 215 -31.50 32.06 -21.46
CA ILE A 215 -32.22 33.35 -21.54
C ILE A 215 -32.57 33.67 -23.00
N SER A 216 -33.84 33.99 -23.27
CA SER A 216 -34.30 34.41 -24.59
C SER A 216 -33.70 35.77 -25.00
N LYS A 217 -33.23 35.87 -26.25
CA LYS A 217 -32.63 37.08 -26.82
C LYS A 217 -33.59 37.87 -27.73
N GLU A 218 -34.86 37.50 -27.74
CA GLU A 218 -35.89 38.09 -28.61
C GLU A 218 -36.19 39.55 -28.24
N ASP A 219 -36.30 39.84 -26.94
CA ASP A 219 -36.55 41.17 -26.41
C ASP A 219 -35.31 41.65 -25.63
N PRO A 220 -34.58 42.70 -26.12
CA PRO A 220 -33.40 43.23 -25.44
C PRO A 220 -33.65 43.64 -23.99
N ASN A 221 -34.83 44.21 -23.68
CA ASN A 221 -35.18 44.68 -22.33
C ASN A 221 -35.37 43.51 -21.37
N LYS A 222 -36.20 42.54 -21.75
CA LYS A 222 -36.41 41.33 -20.94
C LYS A 222 -35.13 40.52 -20.80
N TYR A 223 -34.35 40.41 -21.88
CA TYR A 223 -33.03 39.78 -21.85
C TYR A 223 -32.13 40.42 -20.79
N MET A 224 -31.99 41.74 -20.78
CA MET A 224 -31.14 42.42 -19.79
C MET A 224 -31.69 42.37 -18.37
N GLN A 225 -33.01 42.43 -18.17
CA GLN A 225 -33.61 42.26 -16.85
C GLN A 225 -33.32 40.85 -16.29
N GLU A 226 -33.55 39.79 -17.07
CA GLU A 226 -33.24 38.41 -16.68
C GLU A 226 -31.73 38.19 -16.48
N LEU A 227 -30.90 38.76 -17.36
CA LEU A 227 -29.44 38.69 -17.23
C LEU A 227 -28.99 39.33 -15.91
N THR A 228 -29.46 40.55 -15.62
CA THR A 228 -29.11 41.30 -14.40
C THR A 228 -29.53 40.54 -13.15
N ASN A 229 -30.73 39.96 -13.13
CA ASN A 229 -31.20 39.16 -12.00
C ASN A 229 -30.36 37.89 -11.77
N ASN A 230 -30.01 37.18 -12.84
CA ASN A 230 -29.17 35.98 -12.74
C ASN A 230 -27.74 36.30 -12.28
N PHE A 231 -27.10 37.33 -12.85
CA PHE A 231 -25.77 37.78 -12.41
C PHE A 231 -25.79 38.25 -10.96
N ARG A 232 -26.77 39.08 -10.58
CA ARG A 232 -26.90 39.59 -9.22
C ARG A 232 -27.05 38.47 -8.20
N SER A 233 -27.98 37.55 -8.45
CA SER A 233 -28.22 36.41 -7.55
C SER A 233 -27.00 35.51 -7.42
N ALA A 234 -26.41 35.11 -8.56
CA ALA A 234 -25.27 34.19 -8.56
C ALA A 234 -24.00 34.80 -7.98
N LEU A 235 -23.65 36.05 -8.33
CA LEU A 235 -22.45 36.69 -7.80
C LEU A 235 -22.58 37.01 -6.31
N TYR A 236 -23.79 37.35 -5.84
CA TYR A 236 -24.06 37.50 -4.42
C TYR A 236 -23.84 36.18 -3.69
N GLU A 237 -24.46 35.09 -4.16
CA GLU A 237 -24.33 33.76 -3.56
C GLU A 237 -22.88 33.25 -3.57
N ILE A 238 -22.14 33.44 -4.67
CA ILE A 238 -20.71 33.10 -4.77
C ILE A 238 -19.93 33.87 -3.71
N SER A 239 -20.13 35.18 -3.60
CA SER A 239 -19.37 36.02 -2.69
C SER A 239 -19.67 35.70 -1.23
N THR A 240 -20.95 35.51 -0.87
CA THR A 240 -21.35 35.21 0.51
C THR A 240 -20.91 33.81 0.93
N THR A 241 -21.09 32.81 0.06
CA THR A 241 -20.70 31.42 0.34
C THR A 241 -19.18 31.28 0.41
N TYR A 242 -18.46 31.93 -0.51
CA TYR A 242 -16.99 31.94 -0.46
C TYR A 242 -16.49 32.56 0.84
N LYS A 243 -17.02 33.74 1.22
CA LYS A 243 -16.63 34.41 2.46
C LYS A 243 -16.99 33.60 3.71
N ALA A 244 -18.07 32.83 3.67
CA ALA A 244 -18.50 32.02 4.81
C ALA A 244 -17.65 30.75 5.01
N ILE A 245 -17.13 30.13 3.94
CA ILE A 245 -16.53 28.79 4.00
C ILE A 245 -15.02 28.80 3.75
N LEU A 246 -14.57 29.68 2.86
CA LEU A 246 -13.26 29.62 2.21
C LEU A 246 -12.39 30.86 2.45
N ALA A 247 -12.94 31.92 3.05
CA ALA A 247 -12.16 33.08 3.47
C ALA A 247 -11.14 32.66 4.53
N SER A 248 -9.85 32.82 4.20
CA SER A 248 -8.76 32.84 5.17
C SER A 248 -8.55 34.26 5.67
N GLU A 249 -7.80 34.40 6.78
CA GLU A 249 -7.35 35.70 7.28
C GLU A 249 -6.32 36.38 6.34
N ASP A 250 -5.79 35.65 5.36
CA ASP A 250 -4.74 36.12 4.44
C ASP A 250 -5.31 36.81 3.20
N ALA A 251 -5.01 38.11 3.05
CA ALA A 251 -5.54 38.96 1.98
C ALA A 251 -5.17 38.54 0.54
N GLU A 252 -4.08 37.78 0.34
CA GLU A 252 -3.69 37.27 -0.98
C GLU A 252 -4.70 36.26 -1.55
N ASP A 253 -5.39 35.53 -0.67
CA ASP A 253 -6.34 34.49 -1.07
C ASP A 253 -7.63 35.07 -1.67
N ASP A 254 -8.02 36.27 -1.23
CA ASP A 254 -9.21 36.99 -1.71
C ASP A 254 -9.02 37.53 -3.15
N MET A 255 -7.78 37.61 -3.65
CA MET A 255 -7.48 38.10 -5.00
C MET A 255 -8.11 37.22 -6.09
N THR A 256 -8.20 35.91 -5.85
CA THR A 256 -8.81 34.96 -6.81
C THR A 256 -10.29 35.24 -7.01
N LEU A 257 -11.01 35.49 -5.91
CA LEU A 257 -12.41 35.88 -5.94
C LEU A 257 -12.58 37.23 -6.67
N HIS A 258 -11.75 38.22 -6.33
CA HIS A 258 -11.79 39.55 -6.95
C HIS A 258 -11.58 39.49 -8.47
N LEU A 259 -10.54 38.81 -8.93
CA LEU A 259 -10.22 38.71 -10.36
C LEU A 259 -11.34 38.03 -11.16
N VAL A 260 -11.94 36.99 -10.58
CA VAL A 260 -13.05 36.28 -11.23
C VAL A 260 -14.28 37.18 -11.32
N ILE A 261 -14.65 37.81 -10.22
CA ILE A 261 -15.82 38.69 -10.15
C ILE A 261 -15.65 39.85 -11.14
N GLN A 262 -14.48 40.48 -11.16
CA GLN A 262 -14.17 41.55 -12.12
C GLN A 262 -14.38 41.08 -13.57
N LYS A 263 -13.88 39.89 -13.94
CA LYS A 263 -14.08 39.33 -15.29
C LYS A 263 -15.55 39.05 -15.61
N GLU A 264 -16.36 38.62 -14.63
CA GLU A 264 -17.79 38.42 -14.84
C GLU A 264 -18.54 39.76 -14.96
N CYS A 265 -18.18 40.78 -14.17
CA CYS A 265 -18.69 42.15 -14.30
C CYS A 265 -18.36 42.75 -15.67
N GLU A 266 -17.15 42.56 -16.19
CA GLU A 266 -16.77 42.99 -17.55
C GLU A 266 -17.61 42.31 -18.64
N LYS A 267 -17.89 41.00 -18.50
CA LYS A 267 -18.77 40.28 -19.43
C LYS A 267 -20.20 40.81 -19.39
N TYR A 268 -20.72 41.11 -18.20
CA TYR A 268 -22.02 41.74 -18.02
C TYR A 268 -22.05 43.12 -18.70
N CYS A 269 -21.03 43.96 -18.50
CA CYS A 269 -20.91 45.27 -19.14
C CYS A 269 -20.86 45.17 -20.67
N LYS A 270 -20.13 44.19 -21.22
CA LYS A 270 -20.12 43.91 -22.67
C LYS A 270 -21.49 43.47 -23.20
N ALA A 271 -22.25 42.70 -22.42
CA ALA A 271 -23.62 42.33 -22.77
C ALA A 271 -24.56 43.53 -22.72
N LEU A 272 -24.44 44.38 -21.69
CA LEU A 272 -25.18 45.64 -21.55
C LEU A 272 -24.95 46.56 -22.76
N LYS A 273 -23.68 46.77 -23.17
CA LYS A 273 -23.35 47.58 -24.35
C LYS A 273 -24.05 47.09 -25.62
N ARG A 274 -23.99 45.78 -25.88
CA ARG A 274 -24.65 45.16 -27.05
C ARG A 274 -26.17 45.28 -27.01
N SER A 275 -26.76 45.26 -25.83
CA SER A 275 -28.21 45.43 -25.65
C SER A 275 -28.62 46.89 -25.84
N LEU A 276 -27.84 47.84 -25.31
CA LEU A 276 -28.07 49.29 -25.49
C LEU A 276 -28.02 49.73 -26.96
N GLU A 277 -27.16 49.11 -27.78
CA GLU A 277 -27.09 49.35 -29.22
C GLU A 277 -28.38 48.91 -29.95
N LYS A 278 -29.05 47.87 -29.46
CA LYS A 278 -30.27 47.28 -30.07
C LYS A 278 -31.56 47.97 -29.64
N VAL A 279 -31.59 48.60 -28.46
CA VAL A 279 -32.76 49.32 -27.96
C VAL A 279 -33.06 50.52 -28.84
N THR A 280 -34.34 50.80 -29.11
CA THR A 280 -34.77 51.92 -29.95
C THR A 280 -35.38 53.08 -29.16
N LYS A 281 -35.86 52.85 -27.94
CA LYS A 281 -36.48 53.88 -27.09
C LYS A 281 -35.55 54.35 -25.97
N VAL A 282 -35.59 55.66 -25.69
CA VAL A 282 -34.79 56.29 -24.63
C VAL A 282 -35.21 55.78 -23.24
N ASP A 283 -36.52 55.62 -23.00
CA ASP A 283 -37.04 55.14 -21.71
C ASP A 283 -36.55 53.74 -21.37
N ASP A 284 -36.52 52.85 -22.37
CA ASP A 284 -36.01 51.48 -22.26
C ASP A 284 -34.50 51.47 -21.94
N ALA A 285 -33.73 52.34 -22.60
CA ALA A 285 -32.29 52.47 -22.36
C ALA A 285 -32.01 53.02 -20.94
N LYS A 286 -32.79 54.01 -20.49
CA LYS A 286 -32.70 54.56 -19.13
C LYS A 286 -33.02 53.49 -18.08
N GLU A 287 -34.06 52.68 -18.29
CA GLU A 287 -34.42 51.60 -17.37
C GLU A 287 -33.32 50.53 -17.30
N MET A 288 -32.74 50.12 -18.43
CA MET A 288 -31.62 49.18 -18.46
C MET A 288 -30.42 49.69 -17.65
N VAL A 289 -30.03 50.94 -17.86
CA VAL A 289 -28.88 51.55 -17.18
C VAL A 289 -29.16 51.71 -15.69
N LEU A 290 -30.37 52.14 -15.31
CA LEU A 290 -30.77 52.25 -13.90
C LEU A 290 -30.72 50.88 -13.19
N ASN A 291 -31.20 49.82 -13.86
CA ASN A 291 -31.12 48.46 -13.34
C ASN A 291 -29.67 47.99 -13.16
N ALA A 292 -28.79 48.32 -14.11
CA ALA A 292 -27.36 48.02 -14.02
C ALA A 292 -26.68 48.76 -12.86
N PHE A 293 -26.95 50.06 -12.68
CA PHE A 293 -26.41 50.82 -11.54
C PHE A 293 -26.96 50.34 -10.19
N THR A 294 -28.23 49.96 -10.14
CA THR A 294 -28.83 49.37 -8.92
C THR A 294 -28.12 48.06 -8.56
N PHE A 295 -27.81 47.24 -9.56
CA PHE A 295 -27.00 46.04 -9.37
C PHE A 295 -25.58 46.38 -8.90
N ALA A 296 -24.86 47.29 -9.55
CA ALA A 296 -23.52 47.70 -9.14
C ALA A 296 -23.49 48.26 -7.71
N SER A 297 -24.43 49.13 -7.34
CA SER A 297 -24.55 49.68 -5.98
C SER A 297 -24.81 48.59 -4.94
N SER A 298 -25.70 47.63 -5.26
CA SER A 298 -25.98 46.50 -4.35
C SER A 298 -24.75 45.63 -4.12
N PHE A 299 -23.93 45.46 -5.15
CA PHE A 299 -22.75 44.61 -5.12
C PHE A 299 -21.50 45.34 -4.57
N GLY A 300 -21.45 46.67 -4.69
CA GLY A 300 -20.46 47.53 -4.04
C GLY A 300 -20.47 47.39 -2.52
N ARG A 301 -21.62 47.07 -1.91
CA ARG A 301 -21.72 46.74 -0.47
C ARG A 301 -20.93 45.50 -0.08
N LEU A 302 -20.65 44.60 -1.03
CA LEU A 302 -19.81 43.41 -0.83
C LEU A 302 -18.31 43.67 -1.12
N GLY A 303 -17.95 44.89 -1.52
CA GLY A 303 -16.59 45.30 -1.85
C GLY A 303 -16.28 45.34 -3.35
N PHE A 304 -17.28 45.11 -4.22
CA PHE A 304 -17.10 45.02 -5.67
C PHE A 304 -17.88 46.10 -6.39
N ASP A 305 -17.31 47.29 -6.51
CA ASP A 305 -17.91 48.37 -7.30
C ASP A 305 -17.41 48.35 -8.75
N PHE A 306 -18.36 48.19 -9.68
CA PHE A 306 -18.10 48.25 -11.13
C PHE A 306 -18.93 49.33 -11.81
N SER A 307 -19.47 50.30 -11.04
CA SER A 307 -20.16 51.48 -11.57
C SER A 307 -19.35 52.23 -12.64
N PRO A 308 -18.01 52.41 -12.52
CA PRO A 308 -17.22 53.04 -13.57
C PRO A 308 -17.23 52.29 -14.92
N LEU A 309 -17.38 50.96 -14.90
CA LEU A 309 -17.48 50.16 -16.12
C LEU A 309 -18.83 50.39 -16.82
N ILE A 310 -19.91 50.57 -16.04
CA ILE A 310 -21.24 50.89 -16.58
C ILE A 310 -21.23 52.30 -17.20
N GLU A 311 -20.64 53.28 -16.52
CA GLU A 311 -20.48 54.64 -17.04
C GLU A 311 -19.78 54.64 -18.40
N ASN A 312 -18.65 53.94 -18.51
CA ASN A 312 -17.92 53.80 -19.77
C ASN A 312 -18.76 53.09 -20.86
N CYS A 313 -19.54 52.07 -20.50
CA CYS A 313 -20.48 51.45 -21.44
C CYS A 313 -21.55 52.43 -21.95
N PHE A 314 -22.07 53.31 -21.08
CA PHE A 314 -23.04 54.34 -21.47
C PHE A 314 -22.43 55.41 -22.37
N TYR A 315 -21.28 55.99 -21.98
CA TYR A 315 -20.58 57.02 -22.77
C TYR A 315 -20.10 56.51 -24.14
N SER A 316 -19.83 55.22 -24.26
CA SER A 316 -19.43 54.59 -25.53
C SER A 316 -20.61 54.07 -26.37
N SER A 317 -21.85 54.35 -25.95
CA SER A 317 -23.08 53.95 -26.65
C SER A 317 -23.68 55.11 -27.45
N LYS A 318 -24.62 54.80 -28.36
CA LYS A 318 -25.37 55.79 -29.15
C LYS A 318 -26.24 56.76 -28.34
N TRP A 319 -26.32 56.58 -27.02
CA TRP A 319 -27.13 57.39 -26.10
C TRP A 319 -26.30 58.45 -25.34
N ALA A 320 -25.02 58.61 -25.69
CA ALA A 320 -24.12 59.59 -25.09
C ALA A 320 -24.22 60.99 -25.72
N GLU A 321 -24.85 61.10 -26.90
CA GLU A 321 -25.22 62.35 -27.57
C GLU A 321 -26.59 62.85 -27.08
#